data_AF-A0A6L9KZL3-F1
#
_entry.id   AF-A0A6L9KZL3-F1
#
_cell.length_a   1.000
_cell.length_b   1.000
_cell.length_c   1.000
_cell.angle_alpha   90.00
_cell.angle_beta   90.00
_cell.angle_gamma   90.00
#
_symmetry.space_group_name_H-M   'P 1'
#
loop_
_entity.id
_entity.type
_entity.pdbx_description
1 polymer ?
#
loop_
_entity_poly.entity_id
_entity_poly.type
_entity_poly.pdbx_seq_one_letter_code
_entity_poly.pdbx_strand_id
1 'polypeptide(L)'
;MKAAPTQNNSRLMRGAAAILMAMALNHLGDRLLGINIEVFTGIAYFSPLWIVDVFVLPLACGILVSVIYGMGGKWLCYFPPMIVRAISYYEVANITGVPQGAALMPLGWWGFFVILVVEAAVIGGVLGEVMMKRTYGRRARHLVYKDRAPADQENPGA
;
A
#
# COMPACT_ATOMS: atom_id res chain seq x y z
N MET A 1 -35.07 7.21 -17.85
CA MET A 1 -33.91 8.11 -17.69
C MET A 1 -33.61 8.29 -16.21
N LYS A 2 -32.57 7.64 -15.66
CA LYS A 2 -31.63 8.16 -14.65
C LYS A 2 -30.62 7.07 -14.28
N ALA A 3 -29.36 7.36 -14.57
CA ALA A 3 -28.23 6.46 -14.46
C ALA A 3 -27.81 6.27 -12.98
N ALA A 4 -27.41 5.05 -12.63
CA ALA A 4 -26.69 4.76 -11.40
C ALA A 4 -25.24 4.29 -11.72
N PRO A 5 -24.27 5.20 -11.96
CA PRO A 5 -22.86 4.84 -12.06
C PRO A 5 -21.97 5.41 -10.93
N THR A 6 -22.50 6.13 -9.95
CA THR A 6 -21.67 6.97 -9.06
C THR A 6 -20.85 6.20 -8.00
N GLN A 7 -21.31 5.02 -7.55
CA GLN A 7 -20.61 4.30 -6.46
C GLN A 7 -19.30 3.66 -6.91
N ASN A 8 -19.25 3.08 -8.13
CA ASN A 8 -18.03 2.45 -8.66
C ASN A 8 -16.92 3.47 -8.93
N ASN A 9 -17.25 4.61 -9.51
CA ASN A 9 -16.27 5.66 -9.80
C ASN A 9 -15.60 6.18 -8.53
N SER A 10 -16.34 6.31 -7.43
CA SER A 10 -15.78 6.77 -6.15
C SER A 10 -14.74 5.81 -5.55
N ARG A 11 -14.94 4.49 -5.72
CA ARG A 11 -13.99 3.47 -5.25
C ARG A 11 -12.76 3.42 -6.15
N LEU A 12 -12.94 3.48 -7.46
CA LEU A 12 -11.84 3.54 -8.42
C LEU A 12 -10.97 4.78 -8.21
N MET A 13 -11.57 5.96 -8.02
CA MET A 13 -10.83 7.18 -7.69
C MET A 13 -10.03 7.04 -6.39
N ARG A 14 -10.62 6.47 -5.33
CA ARG A 14 -9.90 6.24 -4.06
C ARG A 14 -8.74 5.26 -4.24
N GLY A 15 -8.93 4.21 -5.03
CA GLY A 15 -7.88 3.24 -5.34
C GLY A 15 -6.73 3.88 -6.12
N ALA A 16 -7.05 4.64 -7.18
CA ALA A 16 -6.06 5.38 -7.95
C ALA A 16 -5.32 6.41 -7.08
N ALA A 17 -6.03 7.17 -6.25
CA ALA A 17 -5.42 8.10 -5.31
C ALA A 17 -4.52 7.39 -4.30
N ALA A 18 -4.94 6.26 -3.74
CA ALA A 18 -4.12 5.46 -2.82
C ALA A 18 -2.82 4.99 -3.47
N ILE A 19 -2.89 4.48 -4.71
CA ILE A 19 -1.72 4.05 -5.47
C ILE A 19 -0.78 5.23 -5.72
N LEU A 20 -1.29 6.35 -6.23
CA LEU A 20 -0.48 7.53 -6.53
C LEU A 20 0.20 8.10 -5.28
N MET A 21 -0.52 8.18 -4.16
CA MET A 21 0.03 8.64 -2.89
C MET A 21 1.13 7.72 -2.37
N ALA A 22 0.93 6.40 -2.47
CA ALA A 22 1.93 5.43 -2.06
C ALA A 22 3.14 5.40 -3.00
N MET A 23 2.95 5.60 -4.31
CA MET A 23 4.05 5.77 -5.27
C MET A 23 4.87 7.02 -4.95
N ALA A 24 4.21 8.13 -4.65
CA ALA A 24 4.87 9.37 -4.27
C ALA A 24 5.65 9.21 -2.96
N LEU A 25 5.07 8.54 -1.96
CA LEU A 25 5.75 8.25 -0.69
C LEU A 25 6.98 7.36 -0.90
N ASN A 26 6.86 6.31 -1.71
CA ASN A 26 7.97 5.40 -1.97
C ASN A 26 9.10 6.11 -2.72
N HIS A 27 8.77 6.84 -3.80
CA HIS A 27 9.76 7.59 -4.58
C HIS A 27 10.46 8.67 -3.74
N LEU A 28 9.72 9.37 -2.86
CA LEU A 28 10.30 10.34 -1.95
C LEU A 28 11.20 9.66 -0.91
N GLY A 29 10.78 8.52 -0.38
CA GLY A 29 11.57 7.72 0.55
C GLY A 29 12.90 7.27 -0.05
N ASP A 30 12.88 6.75 -1.28
CA ASP A 30 14.08 6.36 -2.02
C ASP A 30 15.06 7.56 -2.13
N ARG A 31 14.54 8.75 -2.47
CA ARG A 31 15.36 9.97 -2.57
C ARG A 31 15.87 10.50 -1.24
N LEU A 32 15.09 10.38 -0.17
CA LEU A 32 15.49 10.83 1.17
C LEU A 32 16.54 9.91 1.79
N LEU A 33 16.41 8.60 1.55
CA LEU A 33 17.38 7.60 2.01
C LEU A 33 18.63 7.58 1.12
N GLY A 34 18.52 8.05 -0.12
CA GLY A 34 19.61 8.08 -1.09
C GLY A 34 20.02 6.68 -1.55
N ILE A 35 19.12 5.71 -1.43
CA ILE A 35 19.37 4.32 -1.75
C ILE A 35 18.69 3.97 -3.06
N ASN A 36 19.51 3.48 -3.99
CA ASN A 36 19.04 2.92 -5.24
C ASN A 36 19.25 1.42 -5.15
N ILE A 37 18.14 0.67 -5.00
CA ILE A 37 18.20 -0.78 -4.95
C ILE A 37 18.81 -1.30 -6.26
N GLU A 38 18.57 -0.64 -7.38
CA GLU A 38 18.97 -1.07 -8.72
C GLU A 38 20.49 -1.06 -8.96
N VAL A 39 21.24 -0.38 -8.09
CA VAL A 39 22.65 -0.08 -8.27
C VAL A 39 23.49 -0.77 -7.18
N PHE A 40 24.24 -1.79 -7.58
CA PHE A 40 25.13 -2.52 -6.67
C PHE A 40 26.49 -1.85 -6.55
N THR A 41 26.86 -1.46 -5.33
CA THR A 41 28.12 -0.75 -5.01
C THR A 41 29.09 -1.59 -4.16
N GLY A 42 28.85 -2.90 -3.99
CA GLY A 42 29.68 -3.82 -3.20
C GLY A 42 29.09 -4.18 -1.85
N ILE A 43 29.90 -4.64 -0.89
CA ILE A 43 29.42 -5.14 0.42
C ILE A 43 28.77 -4.03 1.28
N ALA A 44 29.24 -2.79 1.12
CA ALA A 44 28.67 -1.62 1.80
C ALA A 44 27.24 -1.29 1.35
N TYR A 45 26.75 -1.91 0.27
CA TYR A 45 25.38 -1.81 -0.22
C TYR A 45 24.35 -2.24 0.84
N PHE A 46 24.66 -3.28 1.63
CA PHE A 46 23.78 -3.79 2.69
C PHE A 46 23.90 -2.95 3.97
N SER A 47 23.51 -1.68 3.88
CA SER A 47 23.50 -0.76 5.01
C SER A 47 22.20 -0.87 5.84
N PRO A 48 22.16 -0.39 7.09
CA PRO A 48 20.92 -0.30 7.85
C PRO A 48 19.84 0.54 7.15
N LEU A 49 20.24 1.58 6.41
CA LEU A 49 19.32 2.38 5.59
C LEU A 49 18.71 1.55 4.46
N TRP A 50 19.46 0.62 3.88
CA TRP A 50 18.96 -0.29 2.85
C TRP A 50 17.85 -1.19 3.40
N ILE A 51 18.00 -1.67 4.64
CA ILE A 51 16.96 -2.45 5.32
C ILE A 51 15.70 -1.59 5.54
N VAL A 52 15.85 -0.32 5.91
CA VAL A 52 14.73 0.61 6.05
C VAL A 52 14.03 0.81 4.70
N ASP A 53 14.79 0.98 3.63
CA ASP A 53 14.27 1.16 2.27
C ASP A 53 13.55 -0.08 1.74
N VAL A 54 14.07 -1.28 2.02
CA VAL A 54 13.48 -2.54 1.52
C VAL A 54 12.28 -2.99 2.33
N PHE A 55 12.27 -2.75 3.65
CA PHE A 55 11.22 -3.28 4.52
C PHE A 55 10.31 -2.20 5.10
N VAL A 56 10.87 -1.16 5.72
CA VAL A 56 10.09 -0.19 6.50
C VAL A 56 9.31 0.75 5.59
N LEU A 57 9.94 1.26 4.53
CA LEU A 57 9.32 2.18 3.60
C LEU A 57 8.16 1.53 2.81
N PRO A 58 8.31 0.32 2.22
CA PRO A 58 7.22 -0.37 1.55
C PRO A 58 6.11 -0.75 2.51
N LEU A 59 6.45 -1.15 3.74
CA LEU A 59 5.47 -1.42 4.79
C LEU A 59 4.63 -0.18 5.12
N ALA A 60 5.26 1.00 5.24
CA ALA A 60 4.54 2.26 5.43
C ALA A 60 3.64 2.60 4.22
N CYS A 61 4.12 2.39 3.00
CA CYS A 61 3.32 2.53 1.79
C CYS A 61 2.10 1.60 1.79
N GLY A 62 2.27 0.34 2.19
CA GLY A 62 1.20 -0.62 2.33
C GLY A 62 0.13 -0.19 3.33
N ILE A 63 0.55 0.28 4.51
CA ILE A 63 -0.37 0.82 5.53
C ILE A 63 -1.15 2.00 4.94
N LEU A 64 -0.47 2.94 4.27
CA LEU A 64 -1.10 4.11 3.66
C LEU A 64 -2.17 3.73 2.64
N VAL A 65 -1.87 2.79 1.74
CA VAL A 65 -2.84 2.32 0.74
C VAL A 65 -4.08 1.73 1.41
N SER A 66 -3.90 0.88 2.41
CA SER A 66 -5.01 0.26 3.13
C SER A 66 -5.82 1.24 3.97
N VAL A 67 -5.21 2.29 4.52
CA VAL A 67 -5.92 3.36 5.23
C VAL A 67 -6.80 4.17 4.26
N ILE A 68 -6.31 4.48 3.06
CA ILE A 68 -7.07 5.27 2.07
C ILE A 68 -8.18 4.43 1.42
N TYR A 69 -7.88 3.19 1.02
CA TYR A 69 -8.80 2.35 0.26
C TYR A 69 -9.76 1.54 1.15
N GLY A 70 -9.34 1.14 2.35
CA GLY A 70 -10.11 0.33 3.28
C GLY A 70 -10.08 -1.17 2.95
N MET A 71 -11.25 -1.84 3.03
CA MET A 71 -11.36 -3.28 2.77
C MET A 71 -10.96 -3.64 1.33
N GLY A 72 -9.88 -4.43 1.19
CA GLY A 72 -9.27 -4.80 -0.08
C GLY A 72 -7.96 -4.09 -0.40
N GLY A 73 -7.51 -3.16 0.46
CA GLY A 73 -6.25 -2.44 0.29
C GLY A 73 -5.03 -3.36 0.20
N LYS A 74 -5.05 -4.51 0.90
CA LYS A 74 -3.99 -5.54 0.85
C LYS A 74 -3.60 -5.97 -0.57
N TRP A 75 -4.56 -6.05 -1.49
CA TRP A 75 -4.29 -6.43 -2.89
C TRP A 75 -3.82 -5.26 -3.74
N LEU A 76 -4.15 -4.04 -3.32
CA LEU A 76 -3.74 -2.83 -4.02
C LEU A 76 -2.31 -2.41 -3.65
N CYS A 77 -1.80 -2.89 -2.51
CA CYS A 77 -0.45 -2.59 -2.00
C CYS A 77 0.69 -3.18 -2.86
N TYR A 78 0.40 -4.14 -3.75
CA TYR A 78 1.41 -4.73 -4.65
C TYR A 78 1.90 -3.73 -5.71
N PHE A 79 0.99 -2.89 -6.20
CA PHE A 79 1.26 -2.04 -7.37
C PHE A 79 2.24 -0.89 -7.08
N PRO A 80 2.11 -0.11 -5.99
CA PRO A 80 2.99 1.03 -5.78
C PRO A 80 4.49 0.69 -5.76
N PRO A 81 4.97 -0.29 -4.95
CA PRO A 81 6.39 -0.63 -4.95
C PRO A 81 6.85 -1.21 -6.28
N MET A 82 6.04 -2.05 -6.91
CA MET A 82 6.38 -2.65 -8.20
C MET A 82 6.54 -1.61 -9.31
N ILE A 83 5.62 -0.64 -9.39
CA ILE A 83 5.69 0.43 -10.39
C ILE A 83 6.90 1.33 -10.15
N VAL A 84 7.12 1.76 -8.90
CA VAL A 84 8.24 2.66 -8.57
C VAL A 84 9.58 2.00 -8.86
N ARG A 85 9.76 0.72 -8.48
CA ARG A 85 11.00 0.00 -8.75
C ARG A 85 11.20 -0.29 -10.23
N ALA A 86 10.14 -0.62 -10.97
CA ALA A 86 10.24 -0.81 -12.42
C ALA A 86 10.65 0.48 -13.14
N ILE A 87 10.08 1.63 -12.75
CA ILE A 87 10.44 2.93 -13.31
C ILE A 87 11.90 3.26 -12.96
N SER A 88 12.30 3.12 -11.70
CA SER A 88 13.67 3.39 -11.25
C SER A 88 14.70 2.53 -11.99
N TYR A 89 14.44 1.22 -12.13
CA TYR A 89 15.31 0.32 -12.87
C TYR A 89 15.43 0.70 -14.35
N TYR A 90 14.31 1.07 -14.98
CA TYR A 90 14.31 1.53 -16.36
C TYR A 90 15.09 2.84 -16.52
N GLU A 91 14.93 3.78 -15.59
CA GLU A 91 15.62 5.07 -15.57
C GLU A 91 17.14 4.88 -15.46
N VAL A 92 17.62 4.07 -14.52
CA VAL A 92 19.04 3.76 -14.36
C VAL A 92 19.59 3.03 -15.57
N ALA A 93 18.84 2.07 -16.13
CA ALA A 93 19.30 1.26 -17.25
C ALA A 93 19.38 2.03 -18.58
N ASN A 94 18.50 3.01 -18.82
CA ASN A 94 18.35 3.62 -20.15
C ASN A 94 18.52 5.15 -20.19
N ILE A 95 18.35 5.86 -19.07
CA ILE A 95 18.28 7.33 -19.06
C ILE A 95 19.48 7.94 -18.32
N THR A 96 19.65 7.61 -17.05
CA THR A 96 20.68 8.21 -16.18
C THR A 96 22.01 7.45 -16.25
N GLY A 97 21.95 6.15 -16.58
CA GLY A 97 23.11 5.29 -16.62
C GLY A 97 23.57 4.87 -15.22
N VAL A 98 24.50 3.92 -15.19
CA VAL A 98 25.05 3.40 -13.93
C VAL A 98 26.11 4.37 -13.41
N PRO A 99 26.01 4.83 -12.13
CA PRO A 99 27.03 5.67 -11.51
C PRO A 99 28.42 5.02 -11.53
N GLN A 100 29.48 5.84 -11.59
CA GLN A 100 30.87 5.38 -11.62
C GLN A 100 31.20 4.52 -10.39
N GLY A 101 31.77 3.34 -10.61
CA GLY A 101 32.11 2.40 -9.54
C GLY A 101 30.96 1.53 -9.06
N ALA A 102 29.79 1.62 -9.68
CA ALA A 102 28.65 0.75 -9.43
C ALA A 102 28.33 -0.13 -10.63
N ALA A 103 27.56 -1.20 -10.40
CA ALA A 103 27.05 -2.07 -11.44
C ALA A 103 25.52 -2.10 -11.40
N LEU A 104 24.87 -2.11 -12.57
CA LEU A 104 23.44 -2.39 -12.65
C LEU A 104 23.21 -3.81 -12.16
N MET A 105 22.26 -4.00 -11.24
CA MET A 105 21.96 -5.34 -10.76
C MET A 105 21.37 -6.19 -11.89
N PRO A 106 21.82 -7.45 -12.03
CA PRO A 106 21.20 -8.40 -12.95
C PRO A 106 19.70 -8.54 -12.65
N LEU A 107 18.89 -8.64 -13.70
CA LEU A 107 17.43 -8.65 -13.60
C LEU A 107 16.89 -9.70 -12.60
N GLY A 108 17.52 -10.87 -12.54
CA GLY A 108 17.13 -11.93 -11.60
C GLY A 108 17.38 -11.56 -10.13
N TRP A 109 18.51 -10.90 -9.85
CA TRP A 109 18.86 -10.46 -8.49
C TRP A 109 18.03 -9.25 -8.06
N TRP A 110 17.79 -8.31 -8.97
CA TRP A 110 16.85 -7.22 -8.76
C TRP A 110 15.43 -7.71 -8.50
N GLY A 111 14.95 -8.68 -9.28
CA GLY A 111 13.63 -9.28 -9.09
C GLY A 111 13.43 -9.87 -7.70
N PHE A 112 14.47 -10.48 -7.12
CA PHE A 112 14.43 -10.98 -5.74
C PHE A 112 14.19 -9.85 -4.73
N PHE A 113 14.87 -8.71 -4.85
CA PHE A 113 14.63 -7.57 -3.98
C PHE A 113 13.25 -6.94 -4.20
N VAL A 114 12.76 -6.88 -5.44
CA VAL A 114 11.39 -6.42 -5.72
C VAL A 114 10.37 -7.30 -5.01
N ILE A 115 10.55 -8.62 -4.99
CA ILE A 115 9.65 -9.52 -4.25
C ILE A 115 9.67 -9.17 -2.75
N LEU A 116 10.83 -8.96 -2.15
CA LEU A 116 10.93 -8.58 -0.72
C LEU A 116 10.22 -7.26 -0.43
N VAL A 117 10.43 -6.24 -1.27
CA VAL A 117 9.78 -4.92 -1.16
C VAL A 117 8.26 -5.08 -1.29
N VAL A 118 7.80 -5.88 -2.25
CA VAL A 118 6.36 -6.15 -2.45
C VAL A 118 5.78 -6.88 -1.24
N GLU A 119 6.43 -7.92 -0.72
CA GLU A 119 5.96 -8.65 0.45
C GLU A 119 5.89 -7.76 1.69
N ALA A 120 6.89 -6.90 1.91
CA ALA A 120 6.87 -5.92 2.99
C ALA A 120 5.67 -4.95 2.86
N ALA A 121 5.35 -4.50 1.64
CA ALA A 121 4.17 -3.68 1.39
C ALA A 121 2.86 -4.44 1.61
N VAL A 122 2.80 -5.72 1.28
CA VAL A 122 1.62 -6.56 1.54
C VAL A 122 1.39 -6.73 3.05
N ILE A 123 2.45 -6.97 3.83
CA ILE A 123 2.39 -7.01 5.29
C ILE A 123 1.84 -5.69 5.82
N GLY A 124 2.37 -4.56 5.34
CA GLY A 124 1.85 -3.23 5.67
C GLY A 124 0.38 -3.06 5.31
N GLY A 125 -0.03 -3.53 4.14
CA GLY A 125 -1.42 -3.52 3.68
C GLY A 125 -2.35 -4.31 4.60
N VAL A 126 -1.93 -5.49 5.05
CA VAL A 126 -2.69 -6.29 6.01
C VAL A 126 -2.78 -5.57 7.36
N LEU A 127 -1.68 -5.02 7.87
CA LEU A 127 -1.65 -4.26 9.12
C LEU A 127 -2.57 -3.04 9.06
N GLY A 128 -2.51 -2.25 7.99
CA GLY A 128 -3.38 -1.10 7.78
C GLY A 128 -4.86 -1.50 7.73
N GLU A 129 -5.18 -2.62 7.09
CA GLU A 129 -6.55 -3.14 7.06
C GLU A 129 -7.03 -3.57 8.46
N VAL A 130 -6.16 -4.20 9.27
CA VAL A 130 -6.47 -4.60 10.65
C VAL A 130 -6.65 -3.38 11.58
N MET A 131 -5.77 -2.38 11.46
CA MET A 131 -5.88 -1.11 12.20
C MET A 131 -7.21 -0.41 11.91
N MET A 132 -7.57 -0.35 10.62
CA MET A 132 -8.85 0.19 10.19
C MET A 132 -10.03 -0.66 10.67
N LYS A 133 -9.96 -1.99 10.66
CA LYS A 133 -11.06 -2.83 11.21
C LYS A 133 -11.29 -2.62 12.70
N ARG A 134 -10.25 -2.32 13.48
CA ARG A 134 -10.39 -1.96 14.90
C ARG A 134 -11.08 -0.60 15.11
N THR A 135 -10.93 0.35 14.19
CA THR A 135 -11.60 1.66 14.24
C THR A 135 -12.96 1.67 13.53
N TYR A 136 -13.11 0.89 12.47
CA TYR A 136 -14.33 0.69 11.67
C TYR A 136 -15.12 -0.52 12.17
N GLY A 137 -15.38 -0.56 13.47
CA GLY A 137 -16.35 -1.46 14.10
C GLY A 137 -17.75 -1.21 13.57
N ARG A 138 -18.03 -1.61 12.32
CA ARG A 138 -19.39 -1.77 11.82
C ARG A 138 -19.97 -2.96 12.56
N ARG A 139 -20.73 -2.69 13.63
CA ARG A 139 -21.81 -3.58 14.06
C ARG A 139 -22.50 -4.08 12.78
N ALA A 140 -22.53 -5.39 12.60
CA ALA A 140 -23.22 -5.98 11.49
C ALA A 140 -24.65 -5.42 11.45
N ARG A 141 -25.12 -5.04 10.27
CA ARG A 141 -26.42 -4.36 10.07
C ARG A 141 -27.59 -5.13 10.70
N HIS A 142 -27.43 -6.44 10.96
CA HIS A 142 -28.40 -7.30 11.64
C HIS A 142 -28.51 -7.07 13.16
N LEU A 143 -27.52 -6.47 13.83
CA LEU A 143 -27.60 -6.13 15.26
C LEU A 143 -28.29 -4.79 15.52
N VAL A 144 -28.33 -3.89 14.53
CA VAL A 144 -28.94 -2.56 14.67
C VAL A 144 -30.47 -2.63 14.66
N TYR A 145 -31.07 -3.70 14.13
CA TYR A 145 -32.53 -3.85 14.07
C TYR A 145 -33.14 -4.42 15.36
N LYS A 146 -32.34 -5.01 16.25
CA LYS A 146 -32.87 -5.63 17.49
C LYS A 146 -33.14 -4.62 18.62
N ASP A 147 -32.56 -3.42 18.53
CA ASP A 147 -32.73 -2.36 19.55
C ASP A 147 -33.92 -1.41 19.26
N ARG A 148 -34.74 -1.69 18.23
CA ARG A 148 -35.96 -0.94 17.89
C ARG A 148 -37.20 -1.84 17.75
N ALA A 149 -37.32 -2.85 18.61
CA ALA A 149 -38.64 -3.40 18.89
C ALA A 149 -39.29 -2.50 19.98
N PRO A 150 -40.41 -1.82 19.69
CA PRO A 150 -41.03 -0.89 20.62
C PRO A 150 -41.52 -1.64 21.87
N ALA A 151 -41.22 -1.08 23.04
CA ALA A 151 -41.76 -1.48 24.33
C ALA A 151 -43.21 -0.99 24.52
N ASP A 152 -44.05 -1.11 23.47
CA ASP A 152 -45.49 -0.81 23.53
C ASP A 152 -46.28 -2.11 23.52
N GLN A 153 -46.16 -2.85 24.62
CA GLN A 153 -47.23 -3.69 25.13
C GLN A 153 -47.38 -3.38 26.63
N GLU A 154 -47.61 -2.10 26.92
CA GLU A 154 -48.15 -1.66 28.20
C GLU A 154 -49.66 -2.02 28.20
N ASN A 155 -50.05 -2.83 29.17
CA ASN A 155 -51.40 -3.18 29.61
C ASN A 155 -52.62 -2.53 28.90
N PRO A 156 -53.61 -3.37 28.54
CA PRO A 156 -54.98 -3.08 28.86
C PRO A 156 -55.44 -4.07 29.95
N GLY A 157 -55.45 -3.60 31.21
CA GLY A 157 -56.33 -4.16 32.21
C GLY A 157 -57.64 -3.39 32.17
N ALA A 158 -58.74 -4.05 31.77
CA ALA A 158 -60.14 -3.75 32.12
C ALA A 158 -61.06 -4.78 31.46
#